data_AF-A0A9P3JCJ4-F1
#
_entry.id   AF-A0A9P3JCJ4-F1
#
_cell.length_a   1.000
_cell.length_b   1.000
_cell.length_c   1.000
_cell.angle_alpha   90.00
_cell.angle_beta   90.00
_cell.angle_gamma   90.00
#
_symmetry.space_group_name_H-M   'P 1'
#
loop_
_entity.id
_entity.type
_entity.pdbx_description
1 polymer ?
#
loop_
_entity_poly.entity_id
_entity_poly.type
_entity_poly.pdbx_seq_one_letter_code
_entity_poly.pdbx_strand_id
1 'polypeptide(L)'
;MSNPAAHAGDAGSMKIASALKDVPVERIVGPGSDEVVKIGSFWQTQPVLIHFLRRFGCRICRGGAMDMSRAIPHLQKAGVRVVAIGLDHLGLDEFVDGGYWKGELYIDDGKRAYQGARAQVHLLLAGGLPAAL
;
A
#
# COMPACT_ATOMS: atom_id res chain seq x y z
N MET A 1 -11.22 1.48 30.36
CA MET A 1 -11.01 0.61 29.18
C MET A 1 -10.93 1.53 27.98
N SER A 2 -9.71 1.84 27.53
CA SER A 2 -9.44 2.80 26.45
C SER A 2 -9.72 2.17 25.09
N ASN A 3 -10.47 2.87 24.24
CA ASN A 3 -10.75 2.50 22.86
C ASN A 3 -9.46 2.66 22.01
N PRO A 4 -8.91 1.59 21.39
CA PRO A 4 -7.65 1.68 20.63
C PRO A 4 -7.84 2.17 19.17
N ALA A 5 -9.03 2.55 18.74
CA ALA A 5 -9.33 2.80 17.32
C ALA A 5 -9.30 4.28 16.86
N ALA A 6 -8.70 5.20 17.63
CA ALA A 6 -8.61 6.62 17.26
C ALA A 6 -7.16 7.11 17.20
N HIS A 7 -6.34 6.49 16.36
CA HIS A 7 -5.07 7.11 15.97
C HIS A 7 -5.36 8.16 14.90
N ALA A 8 -5.61 9.40 15.33
CA ALA A 8 -5.52 10.56 14.44
C ALA A 8 -4.12 10.52 13.79
N GLY A 9 -4.08 10.47 12.45
CA GLY A 9 -2.82 10.42 11.73
C GLY A 9 -1.91 11.58 12.13
N ASP A 10 -0.63 11.30 12.41
CA ASP A 10 0.30 12.36 12.77
C ASP A 10 0.57 13.31 11.59
N ALA A 11 1.19 14.45 11.88
CA ALA A 11 1.49 15.48 10.87
C ALA A 11 2.38 14.96 9.72
N GLY A 12 3.17 13.92 9.93
CA GLY A 12 3.98 13.29 8.89
C GLY A 12 3.13 12.46 7.93
N SER A 13 2.25 11.63 8.49
CA SER A 13 1.31 10.78 7.76
C SER A 13 0.35 11.60 6.88
N MET A 14 -0.12 12.75 7.39
CA MET A 14 -0.99 13.66 6.62
C MET A 14 -0.28 14.33 5.42
N LYS A 15 1.00 14.71 5.57
CA LYS A 15 1.79 15.28 4.46
C LYS A 15 1.97 14.27 3.33
N ILE A 16 2.27 13.02 3.68
CA ILE A 16 2.48 11.97 2.67
C ILE A 16 1.14 11.57 2.03
N ALA A 17 0.06 11.45 2.80
CA ALA A 17 -1.27 11.20 2.24
C ALA A 17 -1.65 12.26 1.19
N SER A 18 -1.42 13.54 1.51
CA SER A 18 -1.67 14.62 0.56
C SER A 18 -0.79 14.58 -0.68
N ALA A 19 0.47 14.15 -0.55
CA ALA A 19 1.39 14.02 -1.67
C ALA A 19 1.04 12.84 -2.60
N LEU A 20 0.45 11.79 -2.05
CA LEU A 20 0.14 10.56 -2.79
C LEU A 20 -1.27 10.53 -3.39
N LYS A 21 -2.24 11.25 -2.82
CA LYS A 21 -3.67 11.07 -3.11
C LYS A 21 -4.04 11.06 -4.60
N ASP A 22 -3.37 11.87 -5.42
CA ASP A 22 -3.69 12.07 -6.84
C ASP A 22 -2.83 11.22 -7.78
N VAL A 23 -1.87 10.46 -7.25
CA VAL A 23 -0.99 9.61 -8.06
C VAL A 23 -1.80 8.43 -8.61
N PRO A 24 -1.85 8.25 -9.95
CA PRO A 24 -2.47 7.07 -10.56
C PRO A 24 -1.51 5.88 -10.54
N VAL A 25 -2.05 4.71 -10.24
CA VAL A 25 -1.35 3.42 -10.24
C VAL A 25 -2.14 2.37 -11.00
N GLU A 26 -1.44 1.54 -11.74
CA GLU A 26 -1.98 0.39 -12.47
C GLU A 26 -2.17 -0.79 -11.51
N ARG A 27 -3.28 -1.52 -11.64
CA ARG A 27 -3.59 -2.70 -10.86
C ARG A 27 -3.04 -3.95 -11.53
N ILE A 28 -2.24 -4.70 -10.80
CA ILE A 28 -1.71 -6.00 -11.25
C ILE A 28 -2.44 -7.15 -10.59
N VAL A 29 -2.66 -7.07 -9.27
CA VAL A 29 -3.38 -8.10 -8.49
C VAL A 29 -4.36 -7.42 -7.55
N GLY A 30 -5.61 -7.87 -7.53
CA GLY A 30 -6.61 -7.41 -6.58
C GLY A 30 -8.00 -7.25 -7.20
N PRO A 31 -9.03 -6.97 -6.39
CA PRO A 31 -10.41 -6.90 -6.83
C PRO A 31 -10.73 -5.58 -7.55
N GLY A 32 -11.55 -5.63 -8.61
CA GLY A 32 -12.08 -4.46 -9.32
C GLY A 32 -11.95 -4.56 -10.84
N SER A 33 -12.73 -3.76 -11.57
CA SER A 33 -12.68 -3.67 -13.04
C SER A 33 -11.67 -2.66 -13.57
N ASP A 34 -11.37 -1.63 -12.78
CA ASP A 34 -10.52 -0.53 -13.23
C ASP A 34 -9.04 -0.93 -13.16
N GLU A 35 -8.38 -0.82 -14.31
CA GLU A 35 -6.96 -1.10 -14.51
C GLU A 35 -6.09 0.01 -13.88
N VAL A 36 -6.57 1.26 -13.84
CA VAL A 36 -5.84 2.39 -13.25
C VAL A 36 -6.67 3.07 -12.17
N VAL A 37 -6.09 3.24 -10.98
CA VAL A 37 -6.75 3.84 -9.80
C VAL A 37 -5.88 4.91 -9.14
N LYS A 38 -6.50 5.88 -8.47
CA LYS A 38 -5.74 6.87 -7.67
C LYS A 38 -5.41 6.31 -6.29
N ILE A 39 -4.18 6.52 -5.82
CA ILE A 39 -3.73 6.05 -4.49
C ILE A 39 -4.63 6.57 -3.36
N GLY A 40 -5.17 7.79 -3.47
CA GLY A 40 -6.09 8.36 -2.48
C GLY A 40 -7.39 7.57 -2.27
N SER A 41 -7.76 6.69 -3.19
CA SER A 41 -8.89 5.77 -3.01
C SER A 41 -8.63 4.70 -1.95
N PHE A 42 -7.36 4.46 -1.58
CA PHE A 42 -7.00 3.32 -0.74
C PHE A 42 -7.42 3.45 0.72
N TRP A 43 -7.59 4.67 1.22
CA TRP A 43 -7.89 4.96 2.63
C TRP A 43 -9.19 5.74 2.83
N GLN A 44 -10.13 5.68 1.89
CA GLN A 44 -11.40 6.41 2.02
C GLN A 44 -12.32 5.82 3.09
N THR A 45 -12.31 4.49 3.26
CA THR A 45 -13.24 3.76 4.13
C THR A 45 -12.58 3.06 5.31
N GLN A 46 -11.27 2.79 5.24
CA GLN A 46 -10.51 2.09 6.26
C GLN A 46 -9.04 2.51 6.23
N PRO A 47 -8.27 2.30 7.32
CA PRO A 47 -6.82 2.50 7.30
C PRO A 47 -6.15 1.60 6.26
N VAL A 48 -5.06 2.09 5.66
CA VAL A 48 -4.25 1.33 4.71
C VAL A 48 -2.78 1.34 5.07
N LEU A 49 -2.13 0.18 4.93
CA LEU A 49 -0.69 0.04 4.85
C LEU A 49 -0.26 -0.05 3.39
N ILE A 50 0.63 0.85 2.98
CA ILE A 50 1.20 0.85 1.62
C ILE A 50 2.66 0.41 1.70
N HIS A 51 2.98 -0.72 1.04
CA HIS A 51 4.32 -1.27 0.95
C HIS A 51 4.95 -0.93 -0.41
N PHE A 52 5.96 -0.06 -0.43
CA PHE A 52 6.65 0.32 -1.66
C PHE A 52 7.75 -0.69 -2.04
N LEU A 53 7.67 -1.23 -3.25
CA LEU A 53 8.64 -2.14 -3.83
C LEU A 53 9.49 -1.41 -4.86
N ARG A 54 10.80 -1.30 -4.61
CA ARG A 54 11.70 -0.59 -5.53
C ARG A 54 11.95 -1.35 -6.83
N ARG A 55 12.08 -2.68 -6.76
CA ARG A 55 12.28 -3.60 -7.91
C ARG A 55 11.75 -4.98 -7.56
N PHE A 56 10.91 -5.57 -8.41
CA PHE A 56 10.35 -6.90 -8.19
C PHE A 56 11.41 -8.01 -8.28
N GLY A 57 12.43 -7.84 -9.13
CA GLY A 57 13.58 -8.75 -9.23
C GLY A 57 14.59 -8.71 -8.07
N CYS A 58 14.49 -7.76 -7.14
CA CYS A 58 15.50 -7.61 -6.07
C CYS A 58 15.27 -8.60 -4.92
N ARG A 59 16.30 -9.37 -4.55
CA ARG A 59 16.23 -10.36 -3.44
C ARG A 59 15.83 -9.73 -2.10
N ILE A 60 16.27 -8.51 -1.82
CA ILE A 60 15.91 -7.79 -0.58
C ILE A 60 14.42 -7.40 -0.61
N CYS A 61 13.93 -6.87 -1.74
CA CYS A 61 12.51 -6.53 -1.90
C CYS A 61 11.62 -7.76 -1.79
N ARG A 62 12.02 -8.89 -2.40
CA ARG A 62 11.32 -10.17 -2.28
C ARG A 62 11.29 -10.66 -0.82
N GLY A 63 12.39 -10.56 -0.09
CA GLY A 63 12.46 -10.87 1.34
C GLY A 63 11.46 -10.06 2.15
N GLY A 64 11.49 -8.73 2.00
CA GLY A 64 10.57 -7.83 2.70
C GLY A 64 9.09 -8.06 2.34
N ALA A 65 8.79 -8.35 1.07
CA ALA A 65 7.45 -8.70 0.61
C ALA A 65 6.92 -9.99 1.25
N MET A 66 7.77 -11.02 1.35
CA MET A 66 7.41 -12.28 2.02
C MET A 66 7.16 -12.08 3.51
N ASP A 67 8.02 -11.32 4.19
CA ASP A 67 7.86 -11.05 5.62
C ASP A 67 6.57 -10.26 5.89
N MET A 68 6.29 -9.23 5.09
CA MET A 68 5.04 -8.50 5.19
C MET A 68 3.83 -9.38 4.84
N SER A 69 3.93 -10.25 3.84
CA SER A 69 2.87 -11.19 3.47
C SER A 69 2.45 -12.14 4.58
N ARG A 70 3.37 -12.47 5.51
CA ARG A 70 3.03 -13.23 6.73
C ARG A 70 2.22 -12.41 7.73
N ALA A 71 2.40 -11.09 7.75
CA ALA A 71 1.67 -10.17 8.63
C ALA A 71 0.29 -9.74 8.07
N ILE A 72 0.07 -9.83 6.75
CA ILE A 72 -1.18 -9.40 6.08
C ILE A 72 -2.44 -9.94 6.79
N PRO A 73 -2.58 -11.25 7.12
CA PRO A 73 -3.81 -11.75 7.72
C PRO A 73 -4.13 -11.08 9.08
N HIS A 74 -3.09 -10.76 9.85
CA HIS A 74 -3.26 -10.09 11.15
C HIS A 74 -3.68 -8.63 10.98
N LEU A 75 -3.10 -7.93 10.01
CA LEU A 75 -3.46 -6.55 9.67
C LEU A 75 -4.91 -6.45 9.13
N GLN A 76 -5.28 -7.37 8.24
CA GLN A 76 -6.64 -7.45 7.69
C GLN A 76 -7.66 -7.76 8.78
N LYS A 77 -7.34 -8.67 9.72
CA LYS A 77 -8.19 -8.93 10.90
C LYS A 77 -8.38 -7.70 11.79
N ALA A 78 -7.40 -6.79 11.80
CA ALA A 78 -7.47 -5.51 12.49
C ALA A 78 -8.16 -4.40 11.67
N GLY A 79 -8.76 -4.72 10.51
CA GLY A 79 -9.44 -3.76 9.64
C GLY A 79 -8.51 -2.91 8.76
N VAL A 80 -7.22 -3.26 8.69
CA VAL A 80 -6.23 -2.54 7.88
C VAL A 80 -6.16 -3.15 6.49
N ARG A 81 -6.40 -2.35 5.44
CA ARG A 81 -6.15 -2.74 4.06
C ARG A 81 -4.65 -2.77 3.82
N VAL A 82 -4.15 -3.75 3.08
CA VAL A 82 -2.70 -3.87 2.80
C VAL A 82 -2.47 -3.97 1.30
N VAL A 83 -1.69 -3.04 0.77
CA VAL A 83 -1.40 -2.92 -0.65
C VAL A 83 0.11 -2.79 -0.87
N ALA A 84 0.62 -3.34 -1.96
CA ALA A 84 1.99 -3.09 -2.43
C ALA A 84 1.98 -2.27 -3.72
N ILE A 85 2.97 -1.38 -3.87
CA ILE A 85 3.15 -0.55 -5.07
C ILE A 85 4.59 -0.70 -5.58
N GLY A 86 4.74 -1.24 -6.79
CA GLY A 86 5.99 -1.29 -7.54
C GLY A 86 6.29 -0.01 -8.30
N LEU A 87 7.56 0.20 -8.66
CA LEU A 87 8.03 1.39 -9.40
C LEU A 87 8.25 1.18 -10.90
N ASP A 88 8.34 -0.08 -11.34
CA ASP A 88 8.52 -0.51 -12.72
C ASP A 88 8.12 -2.00 -12.84
N HIS A 89 8.06 -2.52 -14.06
CA HIS A 89 7.67 -3.91 -14.33
C HIS A 89 8.85 -4.90 -14.24
N LEU A 90 10.06 -4.47 -13.84
CA LEU A 90 11.26 -5.32 -13.94
C LEU A 90 11.21 -6.48 -12.93
N GLY A 91 11.01 -7.69 -13.45
CA GLY A 91 10.90 -8.93 -12.69
C GLY A 91 9.51 -9.14 -12.07
N LEU A 92 8.48 -8.50 -12.63
CA LEU A 92 7.09 -8.57 -12.18
C LEU A 92 6.53 -9.98 -12.29
N ASP A 93 6.68 -10.61 -13.44
CA ASP A 93 6.11 -11.94 -13.71
C ASP A 93 6.65 -12.97 -12.72
N GLU A 94 7.96 -13.04 -12.53
CA GLU A 94 8.56 -13.95 -11.55
C GLU A 94 8.18 -13.57 -10.10
N PHE A 95 7.85 -12.31 -9.86
CA PHE A 95 7.41 -11.87 -8.53
C PHE A 95 5.98 -12.33 -8.23
N VAL A 96 5.08 -12.25 -9.21
CA VAL A 96 3.70 -12.72 -9.10
C VAL A 96 3.67 -14.24 -9.06
N ASP A 97 4.32 -14.91 -10.02
CA ASP A 97 4.37 -16.37 -10.11
C ASP A 97 5.04 -17.01 -8.89
N GLY A 98 6.07 -16.34 -8.35
CA GLY A 98 6.76 -16.77 -7.13
C GLY A 98 5.95 -16.59 -5.84
N GLY A 99 4.79 -15.92 -5.90
CA GLY A 99 3.91 -15.73 -4.74
C GLY A 99 4.55 -14.93 -3.60
N TYR A 100 5.47 -14.01 -3.90
CA TYR A 100 6.19 -13.24 -2.88
C TYR A 100 5.30 -12.23 -2.14
N TRP A 101 4.16 -11.85 -2.74
CA TRP A 101 3.16 -10.97 -2.15
C TRP A 101 1.78 -11.63 -2.10
N LYS A 102 1.07 -11.51 -0.97
CA LYS A 102 -0.25 -12.13 -0.74
C LYS A 102 -1.41 -11.13 -0.66
N GLY A 103 -1.19 -9.88 -1.06
CA GLY A 103 -2.20 -8.82 -1.04
C GLY A 103 -2.44 -8.22 -2.41
N GLU A 104 -3.08 -7.05 -2.42
CA GLU A 104 -3.27 -6.27 -3.64
C GLU A 104 -1.93 -5.69 -4.10
N LEU A 105 -1.69 -5.71 -5.41
CA LEU A 105 -0.44 -5.25 -6.03
C LEU A 105 -0.75 -4.25 -7.14
N TYR A 106 -0.02 -3.14 -7.12
CA TYR A 106 -0.12 -2.07 -8.09
C TYR A 106 1.26 -1.64 -8.59
N ILE A 107 1.30 -0.91 -9.70
CA ILE A 107 2.51 -0.29 -10.26
C ILE A 107 2.28 1.21 -10.49
N ASP A 108 3.25 2.02 -10.06
CA ASP A 108 3.35 3.43 -10.40
C ASP A 108 4.39 3.61 -11.51
N ASP A 109 3.98 3.34 -12.76
CA ASP A 109 4.86 3.44 -13.95
C ASP A 109 5.13 4.91 -14.31
N GLY A 110 6.04 5.51 -13.54
CA GLY A 110 6.32 6.93 -13.51
C GLY A 110 6.98 7.39 -12.23
N LYS A 111 7.00 6.55 -11.18
CA LYS A 111 7.70 6.77 -9.90
C LYS A 111 7.24 8.04 -9.18
N ARG A 112 6.03 8.52 -9.48
CA ARG A 112 5.41 9.73 -8.92
C ARG A 112 5.14 9.58 -7.43
N ALA A 113 4.65 8.42 -6.99
CA ALA A 113 4.44 8.08 -5.60
C ALA A 113 5.76 8.06 -4.82
N TYR A 114 6.81 7.48 -5.42
CA TYR A 114 8.14 7.46 -4.80
C TYR A 114 8.73 8.86 -4.63
N GLN A 115 8.59 9.70 -5.65
CA GLN A 115 9.03 11.10 -5.59
C GLN A 115 8.25 11.90 -4.53
N GLY A 116 6.93 11.71 -4.45
CA GLY A 116 6.06 12.40 -3.49
C GLY A 116 6.25 11.93 -2.05
N ALA A 117 6.54 10.64 -1.82
CA ALA A 117 6.70 10.09 -0.49
C ALA A 117 8.09 10.33 0.12
N ARG A 118 9.15 10.51 -0.69
CA ARG A 118 10.57 10.52 -0.24
C ARG A 118 10.93 9.36 0.71
N ALA A 119 10.15 8.28 0.71
CA ALA A 119 10.13 7.29 1.78
C ALA A 119 11.04 6.11 1.45
N GLN A 120 12.02 5.88 2.33
CA GLN A 120 12.48 4.53 2.60
C GLN A 120 11.61 4.01 3.75
N VAL A 121 10.98 2.84 3.53
CA VAL A 121 10.24 2.03 4.53
C VAL A 121 8.79 2.44 4.81
N HIS A 122 8.00 1.43 5.20
CA HIS A 122 6.53 1.30 5.23
C HIS A 122 5.78 2.49 5.82
N LEU A 123 4.62 2.83 5.23
CA LEU A 123 3.74 3.88 5.74
C LEU A 123 2.32 3.37 5.99
N LEU A 124 1.79 3.70 7.17
CA LEU A 124 0.39 3.50 7.54
C LEU A 124 -0.36 4.83 7.38
N LEU A 125 -1.37 4.85 6.52
CA LEU A 125 -2.26 6.00 6.32
C LEU A 125 -3.63 5.69 6.92
N ALA A 126 -4.03 6.44 7.94
CA ALA A 126 -5.36 6.36 8.52
C ALA A 126 -6.26 7.43 7.88
N GLY A 127 -7.34 7.00 7.22
CA GLY A 127 -8.48 7.85 6.88
C GLY A 127 -9.49 7.83 8.03
N GLY A 128 -10.13 8.98 8.30
CA GLY A 128 -11.20 9.06 9.28
C GLY A 128 -12.37 8.19 8.86
N LEU A 129 -12.72 7.19 9.67
CA LEU A 129 -14.00 6.51 9.54
C LEU A 129 -15.11 7.56 9.72
N PRO A 130 -16.15 7.60 8.85
CA PRO A 130 -17.40 8.21 9.27
C PRO A 130 -17.88 7.43 10.50
N ALA A 131 -18.02 8.15 11.62
CA ALA A 131 -18.77 7.65 12.76
C ALA A 131 -20.22 7.44 12.30
N ALA A 132 -20.58 6.21 11.96
CA ALA A 132 -21.93 5.83 11.59
C ALA A 132 -22.36 4.63 12.46
N LEU A 133 -23.12 5.01 13.50
CA LEU A 133 -24.12 4.30 14.31
C LEU A 133 -23.83 2.88 14.82
#